data_AF-A0A1G9TC27-F1
#
_entry.id   AF-A0A1G9TC27-F1
#
_cell.length_a   1.000
_cell.length_b   1.000
_cell.length_c   1.000
_cell.angle_alpha   90.00
_cell.angle_beta   90.00
_cell.angle_gamma   90.00
#
_symmetry.space_group_name_H-M   'P 1'
#
loop_
_entity.id
_entity.type
_entity.pdbx_description
1 polymer ?
#
loop_
_entity_poly.entity_id
_entity_poly.type
_entity_poly.pdbx_seq_one_letter_code
_entity_poly.pdbx_strand_id
1 'polypeptide(L)'
;MRVGNKTVLAFTTIFIGDGETAELDVPITSTEVLHLKLTTAPLKDYREKEAPIIRHEWIGNVVEMSFANFNEPLGAVTNKPTRFAQSKTGSPIYYLAIVYRLSNYTKIELQIMMGGGLMMGGLLS
;
A
#
# COMPACT_ATOMS: atom_id res chain seq x y z
N MET A 1 7.66 -12.95 8.80
CA MET A 1 7.42 -13.80 7.60
C MET A 1 8.27 -13.30 6.44
N ARG A 2 8.66 -14.15 5.49
CA ARG A 2 9.43 -13.76 4.29
C ARG A 2 8.76 -14.28 3.01
N VAL A 3 8.88 -13.52 1.92
CA VAL A 3 8.47 -13.91 0.57
C VAL A 3 9.62 -13.57 -0.38
N GLY A 4 10.30 -14.59 -0.91
CA GLY A 4 11.55 -14.40 -1.66
C GLY A 4 12.61 -13.66 -0.83
N ASN A 5 13.14 -12.57 -1.38
CA ASN A 5 14.13 -11.71 -0.71
C ASN A 5 13.54 -10.57 0.13
N LYS A 6 12.23 -10.61 0.42
CA LYS A 6 11.51 -9.54 1.13
C LYS A 6 11.04 -10.02 2.49
N THR A 7 11.14 -9.15 3.48
CA THR A 7 10.54 -9.33 4.81
C THR A 7 9.13 -8.74 4.78
N VAL A 8 8.13 -9.52 5.14
CA VAL A 8 6.75 -9.04 5.28
C VAL A 8 6.62 -8.34 6.62
N LEU A 9 6.29 -7.05 6.57
CA LEU A 9 6.13 -6.16 7.72
C LEU A 9 4.68 -6.17 8.23
N ALA A 10 3.73 -6.15 7.31
CA ALA A 10 2.30 -6.25 7.62
C ALA A 10 1.58 -7.03 6.51
N PHE A 11 0.55 -7.78 6.90
CA PHE A 11 -0.43 -8.37 6.00
C PHE A 11 -1.79 -8.24 6.68
N THR A 12 -2.69 -7.48 6.08
CA THR A 12 -3.96 -7.11 6.71
C THR A 12 -5.09 -7.02 5.70
N THR A 13 -6.32 -7.13 6.21
CA THR A 13 -7.55 -6.84 5.49
C THR A 13 -8.27 -5.72 6.22
N ILE A 14 -8.62 -4.66 5.50
CA ILE A 14 -9.28 -3.46 6.04
C ILE A 14 -10.59 -3.25 5.27
N PHE A 15 -11.66 -2.94 5.99
CA PHE A 15 -12.93 -2.51 5.42
C PHE A 15 -13.09 -1.02 5.71
N ILE A 16 -13.33 -0.22 4.67
CA ILE A 16 -13.54 1.23 4.78
C ILE A 16 -14.94 1.55 4.28
N GLY A 17 -15.78 2.16 5.12
CA GLY A 17 -17.10 2.63 4.72
C GLY A 17 -17.01 3.86 3.80
N ASP A 18 -18.11 4.16 3.12
CA ASP A 18 -18.18 5.33 2.24
C ASP A 18 -17.95 6.64 3.00
N GLY A 19 -16.97 7.42 2.54
CA GLY A 19 -16.57 8.68 3.17
C GLY A 19 -15.67 8.52 4.40
N GLU A 20 -15.32 7.29 4.77
CA GLU A 20 -14.39 7.02 5.86
C GLU A 20 -12.94 6.91 5.37
N THR A 21 -12.02 6.98 6.33
CA THR A 21 -10.60 6.73 6.11
C THR A 21 -10.10 5.75 7.16
N ALA A 22 -9.16 4.90 6.79
CA ALA A 22 -8.47 4.03 7.74
C ALA A 22 -7.02 4.44 7.88
N GLU A 23 -6.49 4.34 9.09
CA GLU A 23 -5.07 4.60 9.37
C GLU A 23 -4.39 3.29 9.81
N LEU A 24 -3.16 3.09 9.33
CA LEU A 24 -2.37 1.92 9.64
C LEU A 24 -0.92 2.33 9.94
N ASP A 25 -0.48 2.00 11.15
CA ASP A 25 0.91 2.14 11.56
C ASP A 25 1.63 0.81 11.40
N VAL A 26 2.69 0.81 10.58
CA VAL A 26 3.49 -0.39 10.31
C VAL A 26 4.90 -0.21 10.85
N PRO A 27 5.26 -0.95 11.91
CA PRO A 27 6.63 -0.97 12.40
C PRO A 27 7.59 -1.48 11.32
N ILE A 28 8.58 -0.66 10.97
CA ILE A 28 9.66 -1.01 10.03
C ILE A 28 10.85 -1.55 10.80
N THR A 29 11.19 -0.88 11.91
CA THR A 29 12.21 -1.28 12.88
C THR A 29 11.72 -0.98 14.31
N SER A 30 12.54 -1.17 15.33
CA SER A 30 12.21 -0.80 16.71
C SER A 30 12.08 0.72 16.93
N THR A 31 12.56 1.54 16.01
CA THR A 31 12.57 3.01 16.12
C THR A 31 11.94 3.72 14.92
N GLU A 32 11.36 2.96 14.00
CA GLU A 32 10.81 3.47 12.75
C GLU A 32 9.44 2.87 12.49
N VAL A 33 8.46 3.75 12.31
CA VAL A 33 7.07 3.40 12.00
C VAL A 33 6.70 4.10 10.70
N LEU A 34 6.07 3.36 9.80
CA LEU A 34 5.47 3.88 8.59
C LEU A 34 3.99 4.15 8.86
N HIS A 35 3.58 5.40 8.69
CA HIS A 35 2.19 5.84 8.86
C HIS A 35 1.49 5.83 7.50
N LEU A 36 0.40 5.08 7.40
CA LEU A 36 -0.43 5.01 6.21
C LEU A 36 -1.81 5.56 6.51
N LYS A 37 -2.36 6.29 5.55
CA LYS A 37 -3.76 6.66 5.53
C LYS A 37 -4.39 6.16 4.24
N LEU A 38 -5.42 5.35 4.38
CA LEU A 38 -6.15 4.71 3.29
C LEU A 38 -7.45 5.48 3.07
N THR A 39 -7.66 5.93 1.84
CA THR A 39 -8.85 6.69 1.45
C THR A 39 -9.50 6.05 0.23
N THR A 40 -10.82 6.15 0.14
CA THR A 40 -11.58 5.68 -1.02
C THR A 40 -12.27 6.88 -1.64
N ALA A 41 -11.98 7.18 -2.90
CA ALA A 41 -12.68 8.25 -3.59
C ALA A 41 -14.05 7.73 -4.07
N PRO A 42 -15.13 8.51 -3.91
CA PRO A 42 -16.43 8.14 -4.46
C PRO A 42 -16.39 8.12 -6.00
N LEU A 43 -17.23 7.28 -6.59
CA LEU A 43 -17.34 7.12 -8.06
C LEU A 43 -17.63 8.42 -8.82
N LYS A 44 -18.19 9.43 -8.14
CA LYS A 44 -18.66 10.67 -8.77
C LYS A 44 -17.54 11.63 -9.16
N ASP A 45 -16.37 11.52 -8.54
CA ASP A 45 -15.25 12.44 -8.76
C ASP A 45 -14.35 12.02 -9.93
N TYR A 46 -14.63 10.86 -10.54
CA TYR A 46 -13.83 10.33 -11.64
C TYR A 46 -14.70 9.87 -12.80
N ARG A 47 -14.17 10.05 -14.02
CA ARG A 47 -14.90 9.76 -15.26
C ARG A 47 -15.17 8.25 -15.34
N GLU A 48 -16.42 7.85 -15.61
CA GLU A 48 -16.92 6.46 -15.73
C GLU A 48 -16.11 5.52 -16.65
N LYS A 49 -15.12 6.03 -17.39
CA LYS A 49 -14.29 5.29 -18.34
C LYS A 49 -12.86 5.03 -17.87
N GLU A 50 -12.47 5.51 -16.69
CA GLU A 50 -11.12 5.26 -16.17
C GLU A 50 -11.04 3.88 -15.49
N ALA A 51 -9.92 3.18 -15.69
CA ALA A 51 -9.69 1.89 -15.03
C ALA A 51 -9.52 2.08 -13.51
N PRO A 52 -9.86 1.05 -12.70
CA PRO A 52 -9.55 1.02 -11.28
C PRO A 52 -8.08 1.36 -11.03
N ILE A 53 -7.80 2.26 -10.08
CA ILE A 53 -6.44 2.72 -9.82
C ILE A 53 -6.14 2.79 -8.32
N ILE A 54 -4.89 2.45 -7.98
CA ILE A 54 -4.29 2.70 -6.67
C ILE A 54 -3.27 3.81 -6.86
N ARG A 55 -3.46 4.92 -6.16
CA ARG A 55 -2.50 6.02 -6.09
C ARG A 55 -1.90 6.08 -4.70
N HIS A 56 -0.68 6.59 -4.61
CA HIS A 56 -0.08 6.92 -3.33
C HIS A 56 0.72 8.20 -3.45
N GLU A 57 0.70 9.00 -2.39
CA GLU A 57 1.49 10.22 -2.26
C GLU A 57 1.91 10.45 -0.81
N TRP A 58 2.92 11.30 -0.63
CA TRP A 58 3.42 11.68 0.68
C TRP A 58 2.82 13.01 1.11
N ILE A 59 2.12 13.02 2.24
CA ILE A 59 1.62 14.23 2.90
C ILE A 59 2.32 14.34 4.25
N GLY A 60 3.37 15.15 4.31
CA GLY A 60 4.25 15.20 5.47
C GLY A 60 4.94 13.85 5.69
N ASN A 61 4.70 13.22 6.83
CA ASN A 61 5.25 11.92 7.22
C ASN A 61 4.27 10.75 7.02
N VAL A 62 3.11 10.99 6.40
CA VAL A 62 2.08 9.99 6.13
C VAL A 62 2.07 9.67 4.64
N VAL A 63 1.99 8.38 4.31
CA VAL A 63 1.67 7.96 2.95
C VAL A 63 0.15 7.86 2.84
N GLU A 64 -0.45 8.73 2.03
CA GLU A 64 -1.84 8.58 1.65
C GLU A 64 -1.95 7.62 0.46
N MET A 65 -2.73 6.56 0.61
CA MET A 65 -3.08 5.63 -0.46
C MET A 65 -4.56 5.80 -0.81
N SER A 66 -4.82 6.14 -2.06
CA SER A 66 -6.16 6.44 -2.56
C SER A 66 -6.57 5.40 -3.58
N PHE A 67 -7.78 4.86 -3.41
CA PHE A 67 -8.35 3.86 -4.29
C PHE A 67 -9.59 4.43 -5.00
N ALA A 68 -9.62 4.33 -6.33
CA ALA A 68 -10.63 4.98 -7.16
C ALA A 68 -11.07 4.12 -8.36
N ASN A 69 -12.12 4.58 -9.05
CA ASN A 69 -12.62 4.07 -10.33
C ASN A 69 -13.18 2.63 -10.29
N PHE A 70 -14.03 2.32 -9.32
CA PHE A 70 -14.64 0.99 -9.17
C PHE A 70 -15.94 0.85 -9.98
N ASN A 71 -15.85 0.42 -11.23
CA ASN A 71 -17.04 0.08 -12.03
C ASN A 71 -17.47 -1.39 -11.90
N GLU A 72 -16.68 -2.23 -11.23
CA GLU A 72 -16.92 -3.68 -11.06
C GLU A 72 -16.66 -4.12 -9.60
N PRO A 73 -17.17 -5.30 -9.16
CA PRO A 73 -16.96 -5.83 -7.81
C PRO A 73 -15.47 -6.06 -7.48
N LEU A 74 -14.68 -6.40 -8.49
CA LEU A 74 -13.22 -6.47 -8.40
C LEU A 74 -12.65 -5.12 -8.81
N GLY A 75 -11.97 -4.47 -7.88
CA GLY A 75 -11.36 -3.17 -8.11
C GLY A 75 -9.92 -3.26 -8.57
N ALA A 76 -9.08 -2.36 -8.06
CA ALA A 76 -7.68 -2.27 -8.47
C ALA A 76 -6.81 -3.36 -7.81
N VAL A 77 -5.87 -3.89 -8.59
CA VAL A 77 -4.91 -4.92 -8.16
C VAL A 77 -3.49 -4.48 -8.52
N THR A 78 -2.55 -4.61 -7.58
CA THR A 78 -1.14 -4.60 -7.93
C THR A 78 -0.69 -6.01 -8.31
N ASN A 79 -0.32 -6.22 -9.57
CA ASN A 79 0.22 -7.50 -10.05
C ASN A 79 1.71 -7.70 -9.77
N LYS A 80 2.40 -6.65 -9.30
CA LYS A 80 3.80 -6.67 -8.87
C LYS A 80 3.99 -5.77 -7.65
N PRO A 81 4.98 -6.06 -6.78
CA PRO A 81 5.25 -5.20 -5.63
C PRO A 81 5.58 -3.77 -6.08
N THR A 82 4.80 -2.79 -5.62
CA THR A 82 4.99 -1.38 -5.94
C THR A 82 5.83 -0.73 -4.86
N ARG A 83 6.99 -0.17 -5.22
CA ARG A 83 7.82 0.61 -4.29
C ARG A 83 7.13 1.95 -4.02
N PHE A 84 7.02 2.34 -2.76
CA PHE A 84 6.35 3.58 -2.37
C PHE A 84 7.04 4.34 -1.23
N ALA A 85 7.93 3.66 -0.51
CA ALA A 85 8.70 4.24 0.59
C ALA A 85 10.12 3.65 0.64
N GLN A 86 10.94 4.20 1.53
CA GLN A 86 12.28 3.73 1.83
C GLN A 86 12.54 3.93 3.33
N SER A 87 13.15 2.94 3.98
CA SER A 87 13.52 3.05 5.40
C SER A 87 14.63 4.08 5.59
N LYS A 88 14.83 4.54 6.83
CA LYS A 88 15.98 5.38 7.21
C LYS A 88 17.34 4.75 6.87
N THR A 89 17.43 3.42 6.91
CA THR A 89 18.63 2.65 6.55
C THR A 89 18.77 2.40 5.04
N GLY A 90 17.88 2.97 4.23
CA GLY A 90 17.94 2.87 2.77
C GLY A 90 17.27 1.63 2.18
N SER A 91 16.59 0.80 2.98
CA SER A 91 15.90 -0.39 2.49
C SER A 91 14.57 0.00 1.82
N PRO A 92 14.31 -0.39 0.55
CA PRO A 92 13.09 -0.03 -0.13
C PRO A 92 11.88 -0.76 0.47
N ILE A 93 10.75 -0.05 0.57
CA ILE A 93 9.48 -0.58 1.06
C ILE A 93 8.48 -0.65 -0.09
N TYR A 94 7.79 -1.78 -0.16
CA TYR A 94 6.87 -2.15 -1.22
C TYR A 94 5.50 -2.51 -0.66
N TYR A 95 4.45 -2.28 -1.43
CA TYR A 95 3.13 -2.84 -1.16
C TYR A 95 2.66 -3.76 -2.29
N LEU A 96 1.83 -4.72 -1.90
CA LEU A 96 0.86 -5.38 -2.78
C LEU A 96 -0.53 -5.12 -2.22
N ALA A 97 -1.47 -4.76 -3.08
CA ALA A 97 -2.84 -4.50 -2.70
C ALA A 97 -3.82 -5.16 -3.68
N ILE A 98 -4.91 -5.69 -3.13
CA ILE A 98 -6.11 -6.06 -3.86
C ILE A 98 -7.27 -5.29 -3.24
N VAL A 99 -8.04 -4.61 -4.07
CA VAL A 99 -9.15 -3.78 -3.60
C VAL A 99 -10.44 -4.27 -4.23
N TYR A 100 -11.45 -4.47 -3.39
CA TYR A 100 -12.78 -4.90 -3.79
C TYR A 100 -13.79 -3.84 -3.39
N ARG A 101 -14.79 -3.62 -4.25
CA ARG A 101 -15.94 -2.79 -3.92
C ARG A 101 -17.10 -3.67 -3.49
N LEU A 102 -17.56 -3.50 -2.26
CA LEU A 102 -18.62 -4.26 -1.62
C LEU A 102 -19.78 -3.34 -1.26
N SER A 103 -20.64 -3.01 -2.23
CA SER A 103 -21.79 -2.11 -2.07
C SER A 103 -21.41 -0.77 -1.39
N ASN A 104 -21.53 -0.67 -0.07
CA ASN A 104 -21.25 0.50 0.78
C ASN A 104 -19.90 0.45 1.52
N TYR A 105 -19.07 -0.56 1.25
CA TYR A 105 -17.72 -0.68 1.79
C TYR A 105 -16.71 -0.96 0.69
N THR A 106 -15.46 -0.62 0.97
CA THR A 106 -14.30 -1.06 0.19
C THR A 106 -13.45 -1.99 1.04
N LYS A 107 -13.21 -3.21 0.55
CA LYS A 107 -12.31 -4.16 1.19
C LYS A 107 -10.92 -4.04 0.55
N ILE A 108 -9.91 -3.80 1.36
CA ILE A 108 -8.52 -3.69 0.94
C ILE A 108 -7.73 -4.82 1.60
N GLU A 109 -7.17 -5.69 0.78
CA GLU A 109 -6.15 -6.65 1.21
C GLU A 109 -4.79 -6.01 0.93
N LEU A 110 -3.97 -5.79 1.96
CA LEU A 110 -2.71 -5.07 1.86
C LEU A 110 -1.58 -5.89 2.47
N GLN A 111 -0.52 -6.11 1.68
CA GLN A 111 0.75 -6.66 2.14
C GLN A 111 1.84 -5.62 1.99
N ILE A 112 2.53 -5.32 3.10
CA ILE A 112 3.66 -4.39 3.13
C ILE A 112 4.93 -5.17 3.38
N MET A 113 5.95 -4.86 2.59
CA MET A 113 7.19 -5.61 2.55
C MET A 113 8.39 -4.68 2.51
N MET A 114 9.43 -5.04 3.24
CA MET A 114 10.75 -4.43 3.11
C MET A 114 11.63 -5.32 2.23
N GLY A 115 12.26 -4.73 1.22
CA GLY A 115 13.30 -5.41 0.45
C GLY A 115 14.52 -5.67 1.30
N GLY A 116 15.22 -6.78 1.05
CA GLY A 116 16.59 -6.92 1.54
C GLY A 116 17.41 -5.74 1.04
N GLY A 117 17.89 -4.91 1.96
CA GLY A 117 18.82 -3.83 1.63
C GLY A 117 19.97 -4.39 0.79
N LEU A 118 20.45 -3.61 -0.16
CA LEU A 118 21.72 -3.92 -0.81
C LEU A 118 22.74 -4.16 0.30
N MET A 119 23.22 -5.40 0.42
CA MET A 119 24.50 -5.67 1.05
C MET A 119 25.53 -4.97 0.16
N MET A 120 25.78 -3.68 0.40
CA MET A 120 27.03 -3.03 0.00
C MET A 120 28.13 -3.65 0.87
N GLY A 121 28.43 -4.91 0.61
CA GLY A 121 29.35 -5.74 1.36
C GLY A 121 29.95 -6.77 0.43
N GLY A 122 31.08 -6.41 -0.18
CA GLY A 122 32.06 -7.36 -0.69
C GLY A 122 32.01 -7.65 -2.19
N LEU A 123 32.60 -6.76 -2.98
CA LEU A 123 33.47 -7.14 -4.11
C LEU A 123 34.69 -6.21 -4.03
N LEU A 124 35.95 -6.61 -4.06
CA LEU A 124 36.64 -7.89 -4.06
C LEU A 124 38.03 -7.59 -3.46
N SER A 125 38.59 -8.56 -2.75
CA SER A 125 40.04 -8.71 -2.55
C SER A 125 40.80 -8.68 -3.87
#